data_AF-A0A3D1PLK9-F1
#
_entry.id   AF-A0A3D1PLK9-F1
#
_cell.length_a   1.000
_cell.length_b   1.000
_cell.length_c   1.000
_cell.angle_alpha   90.00
_cell.angle_beta   90.00
_cell.angle_gamma   90.00
#
_symmetry.space_group_name_H-M   'P 1'
#
loop_
_entity.id
_entity.type
_entity.pdbx_description
1 polymer ?
#
loop_
_entity_poly.entity_id
_entity_poly.type
_entity_poly.pdbx_seq_one_letter_code
_entity_poly.pdbx_strand_id
1 'polypeptide(L)'
;MNPKLQWLRNTMSSLNLQGLIISNPINIKYLTNIEAEGVLLLTRKENIYITDGRYIEHVHSILTLYDEIIVYDINDVSKDDYENFFMFCENVGFEENYVTYARL
;
A
#
# COMPACT_ATOMS: atom_id res chain seq x y z
N MET A 1 -0.76 14.96 -2.98
CA MET A 1 -0.38 13.69 -3.63
C MET A 1 1.01 13.72 -4.25
N ASN A 2 1.84 12.77 -3.84
CA ASN A 2 3.16 12.46 -4.43
C ASN A 2 3.04 12.17 -5.94
N PRO A 3 3.87 12.79 -6.82
CA PRO A 3 3.73 12.65 -8.27
C PRO A 3 3.92 11.22 -8.78
N LYS A 4 4.74 10.40 -8.09
CA LYS A 4 4.93 8.98 -8.44
C LYS A 4 3.67 8.17 -8.20
N LEU A 5 3.02 8.38 -7.05
CA LEU A 5 1.73 7.74 -6.73
C LEU A 5 0.61 8.21 -7.67
N GLN A 6 0.61 9.48 -8.06
CA GLN A 6 -0.35 9.98 -9.04
C GLN A 6 -0.19 9.30 -10.40
N TRP A 7 1.04 9.17 -10.88
CA TRP A 7 1.32 8.47 -12.14
C TRP A 7 0.93 6.99 -12.09
N LEU A 8 1.21 6.33 -10.97
CA LEU A 8 0.79 4.95 -10.73
C LEU A 8 -0.74 4.81 -10.77
N ARG A 9 -1.48 5.70 -10.09
CA ARG A 9 -2.95 5.71 -10.10
C ARG A 9 -3.53 5.93 -11.50
N ASN A 10 -2.91 6.78 -12.33
CA ASN A 10 -3.32 6.96 -13.72
C ASN A 10 -3.12 5.68 -14.53
N THR A 11 -2.01 4.98 -14.31
CA THR A 11 -1.71 3.69 -14.95
C THR A 11 -2.71 2.62 -14.52
N MET A 12 -3.03 2.52 -13.22
CA MET A 12 -4.06 1.62 -12.71
C MET A 12 -5.41 1.87 -13.39
N SER A 13 -5.80 3.13 -13.55
CA SER A 13 -7.03 3.53 -14.24
C SER A 13 -7.06 3.05 -15.70
N SER A 14 -5.95 3.18 -16.44
CA SER A 14 -5.86 2.67 -17.82
C SER A 14 -5.96 1.15 -17.93
N LEU A 15 -5.65 0.43 -16.85
CA LEU A 15 -5.72 -1.05 -16.78
C LEU A 15 -7.02 -1.55 -16.14
N ASN A 16 -7.97 -0.65 -15.85
CA ASN A 16 -9.21 -0.97 -15.12
C ASN A 16 -8.95 -1.60 -13.73
N LEU A 17 -7.83 -1.25 -13.09
CA LEU A 17 -7.48 -1.67 -11.73
C LEU A 17 -7.98 -0.63 -10.73
N GLN A 18 -8.67 -1.12 -9.70
CA GLN A 18 -9.28 -0.30 -8.65
C GLN A 18 -8.49 -0.39 -7.34
N GLY A 19 -7.78 -1.50 -7.13
CA GLY A 19 -6.86 -1.70 -6.03
C GLY A 19 -5.50 -2.21 -6.49
N LEU A 20 -4.46 -1.97 -5.69
CA LEU A 20 -3.13 -2.53 -5.91
C LEU A 20 -2.47 -2.85 -4.56
N ILE A 21 -1.93 -4.05 -4.43
CA ILE A 21 -1.14 -4.51 -3.29
C ILE A 21 0.33 -4.49 -3.69
N ILE A 22 1.13 -3.68 -3.00
CA ILE A 22 2.56 -3.54 -3.23
C ILE A 22 3.27 -4.06 -1.98
N SER A 23 3.97 -5.17 -2.14
CA SER A 23 4.66 -5.87 -1.05
C SER A 23 6.19 -5.79 -1.22
N ASN A 24 6.67 -5.45 -2.41
CA ASN A 24 8.09 -5.33 -2.69
C ASN A 24 8.68 -4.09 -2.01
N PRO A 25 9.59 -4.25 -1.03
CA PRO A 25 10.16 -3.12 -0.29
C PRO A 25 10.93 -2.16 -1.19
N ILE A 26 11.49 -2.62 -2.32
CA ILE A 26 12.17 -1.77 -3.29
C ILE A 26 11.19 -0.79 -3.95
N ASN A 27 10.00 -1.28 -4.32
CA ASN A 27 8.97 -0.47 -4.96
C ASN A 27 8.30 0.47 -3.95
N ILE A 28 8.06 0.00 -2.72
CA ILE A 28 7.58 0.84 -1.62
C ILE A 28 8.58 1.99 -1.39
N LYS A 29 9.86 1.69 -1.18
CA LYS A 29 10.91 2.71 -1.01
C LYS A 29 10.96 3.68 -2.18
N TYR A 30 10.82 3.20 -3.42
CA TYR A 30 10.80 4.08 -4.59
C TYR A 30 9.61 5.05 -4.58
N LEU A 31 8.42 4.59 -4.17
CA LEU A 31 7.20 5.38 -4.17
C LEU A 31 7.13 6.36 -2.99
N THR A 32 7.55 5.93 -1.79
CA THR A 32 7.26 6.63 -0.53
C THR A 32 8.51 7.02 0.27
N ASN A 33 9.70 6.59 -0.15
CA ASN A 33 10.96 6.66 0.61
C ASN A 33 10.97 5.88 1.94
N ILE A 34 9.95 5.09 2.24
CA ILE A 34 9.91 4.27 3.46
C ILE A 34 10.95 3.15 3.36
N GLU A 35 11.76 3.01 4.41
CA GLU A 35 12.73 1.92 4.59
C GLU A 35 12.33 1.04 5.77
N ALA A 36 11.21 0.33 5.64
CA ALA A 36 10.67 -0.55 6.68
C ALA A 36 10.03 -1.79 6.07
N GLU A 37 9.81 -2.82 6.89
CA GLU A 37 9.01 -3.98 6.49
C GLU A 37 7.52 -3.64 6.55
N GLY A 38 6.80 -3.86 5.45
CA GLY A 38 5.37 -3.57 5.39
C GLY A 38 4.80 -3.78 4.00
N VAL A 39 3.51 -3.49 3.87
CA VAL A 39 2.74 -3.60 2.63
C VAL A 39 2.04 -2.27 2.37
N LEU A 40 2.14 -1.78 1.14
CA LEU A 40 1.42 -0.59 0.69
C LEU A 40 0.18 -1.03 -0.11
N LEU A 41 -0.99 -0.67 0.38
CA LEU A 41 -2.27 -0.88 -0.26
C LEU A 41 -2.73 0.43 -0.91
N LEU A 42 -2.98 0.39 -2.21
CA LEU A 42 -3.64 1.47 -2.91
C LEU A 42 -5.09 1.08 -3.10
N THR A 43 -5.99 1.74 -2.39
CA THR A 43 -7.44 1.55 -2.57
C THR A 43 -8.01 2.69 -3.42
N ARG A 44 -9.30 2.62 -3.73
CA ARG A 44 -10.02 3.69 -4.43
C ARG A 44 -10.02 5.02 -3.66
N LYS A 45 -10.05 4.96 -2.32
CA LYS A 45 -10.27 6.14 -1.47
C LYS A 45 -9.00 6.61 -0.78
N GLU A 46 -8.14 5.69 -0.36
CA GLU A 46 -7.04 5.98 0.55
C GLU A 46 -5.82 5.11 0.21
N ASN A 47 -4.62 5.66 0.45
CA ASN A 47 -3.38 4.90 0.41
C ASN A 47 -3.08 4.44 1.84
N ILE A 48 -2.85 3.15 2.03
CA ILE A 48 -2.69 2.56 3.35
C ILE A 48 -1.34 1.85 3.41
N TYR A 49 -0.52 2.15 4.40
CA TYR A 49 0.73 1.46 4.66
C TYR A 49 0.61 0.66 5.96
N ILE A 50 0.69 -0.67 5.85
CA ILE A 50 0.58 -1.57 7.00
C ILE A 50 1.98 -2.06 7.34
N THR A 51 2.38 -1.85 8.58
CA THR A 51 3.72 -2.17 9.08
C THR A 51 3.64 -2.73 10.49
N ASP A 52 4.73 -3.34 10.96
CA ASP A 52 4.87 -3.65 12.38
C ASP A 52 5.03 -2.35 13.20
N GLY A 53 4.41 -2.30 14.39
CA GLY A 53 4.44 -1.17 15.31
C GLY A 53 5.84 -0.60 15.60
N ARG A 54 6.87 -1.44 15.56
CA ARG A 54 8.28 -1.03 15.76
C ARG A 54 8.75 0.01 14.75
N TYR A 55 8.12 0.09 13.57
CA TYR A 55 8.51 1.00 12.51
C TYR A 55 7.59 2.22 12.36
N ILE A 56 6.49 2.33 13.12
CA ILE A 56 5.49 3.41 12.96
C ILE A 56 6.13 4.80 13.11
N GLU A 57 6.90 5.02 14.16
CA GLU A 57 7.59 6.30 14.39
C GLU A 57 8.58 6.63 13.26
N HIS A 58 9.30 5.63 12.77
CA HIS A 58 10.24 5.80 11.67
C HIS A 58 9.51 6.16 10.37
N VAL A 59 8.42 5.47 10.06
CA VAL A 59 7.59 5.74 8.89
C VAL A 59 6.98 7.14 8.95
N HIS A 60 6.46 7.56 10.10
CA HIS A 60 5.93 8.91 10.28
C HIS A 60 6.99 10.01 10.17
N SER A 61 8.26 9.72 10.49
CA SER A 61 9.35 10.67 10.28
C SER A 61 9.70 10.91 8.80
N ILE A 62 9.36 9.94 7.93
CA ILE A 62 9.62 10.00 6.49
C ILE A 62 8.42 10.59 5.73
N LEU A 63 7.21 10.18 6.12
CA LEU A 63 5.98 10.59 5.45
C LEU A 63 5.70 12.07 5.63
N THR A 64 5.30 12.73 4.54
CA THR A 64 4.81 14.10 4.58
C THR A 64 3.28 14.11 4.54
N LEU A 65 2.68 15.22 4.99
CA LEU A 65 1.23 15.43 4.88
C LEU A 65 0.74 15.36 3.42
N TYR A 66 1.62 15.55 2.43
CA TYR A 66 1.29 15.52 1.01
C TYR A 66 1.21 14.11 0.41
N ASP A 67 1.74 13.10 1.11
CA ASP A 67 1.74 11.72 0.63
C ASP A 67 0.36 11.06 0.74
N GLU A 68 -0.50 11.56 1.63
CA GLU A 68 -1.88 11.06 1.81
C GLU A 68 -1.90 9.54 2.06
N ILE A 69 -0.96 9.07 2.89
CA ILE A 69 -0.82 7.67 3.30
C ILE A 69 -1.20 7.54 4.78
N ILE A 70 -2.12 6.63 5.07
CA ILE A 70 -2.52 6.27 6.43
C ILE A 70 -1.68 5.07 6.85
N VAL A 71 -1.08 5.14 8.04
CA VAL A 71 -0.22 4.06 8.57
C VAL A 71 -1.01 3.25 9.59
N TYR A 72 -0.96 1.93 9.49
CA TYR A 72 -1.55 1.00 10.46
C TYR A 72 -0.49 0.05 11.02
N ASP A 73 -0.62 -0.30 12.30
CA ASP A 73 0.05 -1.46 12.88
C ASP A 73 -0.63 -2.73 12.37
N ILE A 74 0.16 -3.71 11.95
CA ILE A 74 -0.34 -5.03 11.56
C ILE A 74 -1.15 -5.71 12.67
N ASN A 75 -0.88 -5.42 13.95
CA ASN A 75 -1.62 -5.97 15.08
C ASN A 75 -3.01 -5.34 15.25
N ASP A 76 -3.21 -4.13 14.72
CA ASP A 76 -4.48 -3.39 14.78
C ASP A 76 -5.39 -3.69 13.59
N VAL A 77 -4.88 -4.40 12.58
CA VAL A 77 -5.64 -4.73 11.36
C VAL A 77 -6.14 -6.16 11.44
N SER A 78 -7.44 -6.33 11.58
CA SER A 78 -8.08 -7.65 11.51
C SER A 78 -8.19 -8.15 10.06
N LYS A 79 -8.55 -9.42 9.89
CA LYS A 79 -8.82 -9.97 8.56
C LYS A 79 -10.01 -9.26 7.89
N ASP A 80 -11.06 -8.96 8.65
CA ASP A 80 -12.24 -8.24 8.18
C ASP A 80 -11.86 -6.83 7.71
N ASP A 81 -10.94 -6.14 8.42
CA ASP A 81 -10.43 -4.83 8.01
C ASP A 81 -9.70 -4.90 6.66
N TYR A 82 -8.85 -5.91 6.48
CA TYR A 82 -8.16 -6.16 5.21
C TYR A 82 -9.14 -6.35 4.05
N GLU A 83 -10.20 -7.13 4.24
CA GLU A 83 -11.25 -7.33 3.24
C GLU A 83 -12.03 -6.03 2.98
N ASN A 84 -12.33 -5.27 4.04
CA ASN A 84 -13.04 -4.01 3.96
C ASN A 84 -12.30 -2.93 3.16
N PHE A 85 -10.96 -2.90 3.22
CA PHE A 85 -10.14 -1.97 2.42
C PHE A 85 -10.40 -2.11 0.91
N PHE A 86 -10.75 -3.33 0.46
CA PHE A 86 -11.01 -3.65 -0.94
C PHE A 86 -12.49 -3.93 -1.24
N MET A 87 -13.41 -3.68 -0.29
CA MET A 87 -14.84 -3.99 -0.44
C MET A 87 -15.47 -3.39 -1.71
N PHE A 88 -14.97 -2.24 -2.15
CA PHE A 88 -15.44 -1.53 -3.35
C PHE A 88 -14.49 -1.67 -4.55
N CYS A 89 -13.57 -2.63 -4.51
CA CYS A 89 -12.61 -2.91 -5.56
C CYS A 89 -12.95 -4.26 -6.22
N GLU A 90 -13.43 -4.24 -7.45
CA GLU A 90 -13.68 -5.41 -8.30
C GLU A 90 -12.37 -6.00 -8.85
N ASN A 91 -11.43 -5.13 -9.23
CA ASN A 91 -10.14 -5.54 -9.80
C ASN A 91 -8.99 -5.05 -8.92
N VAL A 92 -8.32 -5.98 -8.25
CA VAL A 92 -7.16 -5.72 -7.39
C VAL A 92 -5.93 -6.38 -7.99
N GLY A 93 -4.89 -5.58 -8.26
CA GLY A 93 -3.59 -6.07 -8.73
C GLY A 93 -2.65 -6.40 -7.58
N PHE A 94 -1.63 -7.22 -7.86
CA PHE A 94 -0.51 -7.47 -6.96
C PHE A 94 0.78 -7.73 -7.76
N GLU A 95 1.92 -7.69 -7.10
CA GLU A 95 3.22 -7.87 -7.74
C GLU A 95 3.56 -9.36 -7.95
N GLU A 96 3.19 -9.90 -9.11
CA GLU A 96 3.32 -11.33 -9.45
C GLU A 96 4.73 -11.91 -9.23
N ASN A 97 5.78 -11.13 -9.50
CA ASN A 97 7.16 -11.58 -9.40
C ASN A 97 7.69 -11.53 -7.97
N TYR A 98 6.97 -10.88 -7.07
CA TYR A 98 7.37 -10.72 -5.67
C TYR A 98 6.53 -11.59 -4.72
N VAL A 99 5.23 -11.73 -5.00
CA VAL A 99 4.33 -12.55 -4.19
C VAL A 99 4.48 -14.02 -4.55
N THR A 100 4.71 -14.86 -3.54
CA THR A 100 4.88 -16.32 -3.72
C THR A 100 3.56 -17.07 -3.51
N TYR A 101 3.38 -18.18 -4.24
CA TYR A 101 2.15 -18.99 -4.16
C TYR A 101 1.88 -19.58 -2.77
N ALA A 102 2.92 -19.84 -1.98
CA ALA A 102 2.79 -20.36 -0.62
C ALA A 102 2.14 -19.38 0.38
N ARG A 103 1.96 -18.12 -0.02
CA ARG A 103 1.33 -17.05 0.77
C ARG A 103 -0.07 -16.67 0.27
N LEU A 104 -0.60 -17.35 -0.75
CA LEU A 104 -1.99 -17.26 -1.20
C LEU A 104 -2.87 -18.26 -0.44
#